data_AF-A0A7Z0Q0N7-F1
#
_entry.id   AF-A0A7Z0Q0N7-F1
#
_cell.length_a   1.000
_cell.length_b   1.000
_cell.length_c   1.000
_cell.angle_alpha   90.00
_cell.angle_beta   90.00
_cell.angle_gamma   90.00
#
_symmetry.space_group_name_H-M   'P 1'
#
loop_
_entity.id
_entity.type
_entity.pdbx_description
1 polymer ?
#
loop_
_entity_poly.entity_id
_entity_poly.type
_entity_poly.pdbx_seq_one_letter_code
_entity_poly.pdbx_strand_id
1 'polypeptide(L)'
;MNAPGDRPWTPDLGDGTYRNPVLNADWSDPDVIRVGDDYYLTASSFGRAPGLPLLHSRDLVNWTLVGHALERLTPEADFTVPRQDCGVWAPALRHHAGRFWIFWGDPDQGVLQVNAPGIEGPWTVPHLLKPGRGLIDACPLWDEETGEAYLVHGWARSRAGVKNRLTGHRMGPDGRTLLDEGRIVVDGDRLPGWFTLEGPKLYRHDGWFWILAPAGSVETGWQGAFRARSFFGPYEERVVLEQGRTDVNGPHQGGWVRTPQGEDWFLHFQSRGAYGRVVHLQPMRWTTDEQGRPWPVLGDDGAPVAVHRKPQAPPGPPAAPATDDDFPGGGFGRQWPWGAN
;
A
#
# COMPACT_ATOMS: atom_id res chain seq x y z
N MET A 1 25.12 -10.01 14.42
CA MET A 1 24.98 -8.76 13.64
C MET A 1 25.93 -8.84 12.46
N ASN A 2 25.42 -9.16 11.28
CA ASN A 2 26.23 -9.25 10.07
C ASN A 2 26.80 -7.86 9.72
N ALA A 3 28.06 -7.81 9.33
CA ALA A 3 28.70 -6.59 8.85
C ALA A 3 27.98 -6.07 7.59
N PRO A 4 28.05 -4.76 7.28
CA PRO A 4 27.38 -4.15 6.13
C PRO A 4 27.69 -4.76 4.74
N GLY A 5 28.65 -5.70 4.64
CA GLY A 5 29.07 -6.35 3.39
C GLY A 5 28.44 -7.71 3.06
N ASP A 6 27.71 -8.36 3.97
CA ASP A 6 27.21 -9.73 3.78
C ASP A 6 25.72 -9.82 3.38
N ARG A 7 25.05 -8.70 3.11
CA ARG A 7 23.65 -8.72 2.69
C ARG A 7 23.54 -9.04 1.19
N PRO A 8 22.62 -9.94 0.77
CA PRO A 8 22.44 -10.27 -0.65
C PRO A 8 21.97 -9.06 -1.48
N TRP A 9 21.39 -8.06 -0.83
CA TRP A 9 20.96 -6.81 -1.45
C TRP A 9 21.04 -5.63 -0.47
N THR A 10 21.57 -4.51 -0.94
CA THR A 10 21.59 -3.23 -0.20
C THR A 10 21.09 -2.12 -1.13
N PRO A 11 19.98 -1.43 -0.79
CA PRO A 11 19.44 -0.35 -1.63
C PRO A 11 20.18 0.97 -1.41
N ASP A 12 20.69 1.23 -0.21
CA ASP A 12 21.51 2.42 0.10
C ASP A 12 22.92 2.27 -0.48
N LEU A 13 23.33 3.21 -1.33
CA LEU A 13 24.64 3.18 -2.01
C LEU A 13 25.74 3.88 -1.21
N GLY A 14 25.43 4.50 -0.06
CA GLY A 14 26.41 5.12 0.83
C GLY A 14 27.01 6.44 0.32
N ASP A 15 26.55 6.95 -0.82
CA ASP A 15 27.00 8.18 -1.47
C ASP A 15 25.89 9.27 -1.55
N GLY A 16 24.80 9.07 -0.80
CA GLY A 16 23.61 9.93 -0.85
C GLY A 16 22.58 9.52 -1.91
N THR A 17 22.81 8.43 -2.62
CA THR A 17 21.85 7.84 -3.56
C THR A 17 21.34 6.47 -3.10
N TYR A 18 20.26 6.00 -3.72
CA TYR A 18 19.72 4.65 -3.55
C TYR A 18 19.50 3.98 -4.90
N ARG A 19 19.45 2.65 -4.90
CA ARG A 19 19.00 1.83 -6.04
C ARG A 19 17.69 1.11 -5.71
N ASN A 20 16.83 0.99 -6.71
CA ASN A 20 15.64 0.17 -6.66
C ASN A 20 15.94 -1.30 -6.99
N PRO A 21 15.16 -2.24 -6.44
CA PRO A 21 14.09 -2.05 -5.44
C PRO A 21 14.64 -1.72 -4.03
N VAL A 22 13.93 -0.87 -3.27
CA VAL A 22 14.24 -0.57 -1.86
C VAL A 22 13.91 -1.74 -0.92
N LEU A 23 13.02 -2.64 -1.34
CA LEU A 23 12.80 -3.94 -0.71
C LEU A 23 12.83 -5.05 -1.77
N ASN A 24 13.90 -5.84 -1.81
CA ASN A 24 14.13 -6.86 -2.84
C ASN A 24 13.70 -8.28 -2.40
N ALA A 25 12.47 -8.39 -1.92
CA ALA A 25 11.79 -9.64 -1.57
C ALA A 25 10.28 -9.46 -1.77
N ASP A 26 9.48 -10.51 -1.53
CA ASP A 26 8.02 -10.44 -1.70
C ASP A 26 7.35 -9.60 -0.60
N TRP A 27 7.17 -8.31 -0.89
CA TRP A 27 6.50 -7.31 -0.05
C TRP A 27 5.37 -6.68 -0.84
N SER A 28 4.33 -7.47 -0.99
CA SER A 28 3.22 -7.19 -1.88
C SER A 28 2.27 -6.09 -1.46
N ASP A 29 1.74 -5.39 -2.47
CA ASP A 29 0.70 -4.36 -2.30
C ASP A 29 1.05 -3.34 -1.20
N PRO A 30 2.28 -2.78 -1.21
CA PRO A 30 2.76 -1.94 -0.12
C PRO A 30 1.89 -0.69 0.02
N ASP A 31 1.61 -0.33 1.26
CA ASP A 31 1.08 0.99 1.59
C ASP A 31 1.90 1.63 2.69
N VAL A 32 2.18 2.93 2.53
CA VAL A 32 3.12 3.67 3.36
C VAL A 32 2.46 4.90 3.96
N ILE A 33 2.83 5.25 5.19
CA ILE A 33 2.50 6.52 5.82
C ILE A 33 3.71 7.12 6.51
N ARG A 34 3.62 8.42 6.82
CA ARG A 34 4.52 9.12 7.73
C ARG A 34 3.78 9.50 9.01
N VAL A 35 4.42 9.32 10.16
CA VAL A 35 3.99 9.86 11.45
C VAL A 35 5.20 10.55 12.10
N GLY A 36 5.17 11.89 12.17
CA GLY A 36 6.36 12.64 12.58
C GLY A 36 7.51 12.45 11.59
N ASP A 37 8.67 12.01 12.08
CA ASP A 37 9.87 11.75 11.26
C ASP A 37 10.01 10.27 10.85
N ASP A 38 9.05 9.43 11.24
CA ASP A 38 9.10 8.00 11.02
C ASP A 38 8.11 7.59 9.91
N TYR A 39 8.54 6.67 9.07
CA TYR A 39 7.75 6.07 7.99
C TYR A 39 7.42 4.63 8.34
N TYR A 40 6.18 4.24 8.04
CA TYR A 40 5.69 2.89 8.28
C TYR A 40 5.07 2.33 7.02
N LEU A 41 5.36 1.06 6.74
CA LEU A 41 4.83 0.33 5.60
C LEU A 41 4.22 -0.98 6.07
N THR A 42 3.09 -1.35 5.47
CA THR A 42 2.53 -2.70 5.56
C THR A 42 2.35 -3.30 4.17
N ALA A 43 2.25 -4.61 4.10
CA ALA A 43 2.07 -5.38 2.87
C ALA A 43 0.99 -6.46 3.06
N SER A 44 0.47 -7.00 1.95
CA SER A 44 -0.41 -8.18 1.99
C SER A 44 0.32 -9.38 2.60
N SER A 45 -0.42 -10.22 3.31
CA SER A 45 0.09 -11.48 3.88
C SER A 45 -0.70 -12.72 3.46
N PHE A 46 -1.83 -12.52 2.77
CA PHE A 46 -2.75 -13.58 2.36
C PHE A 46 -3.14 -14.50 3.54
N GLY A 47 -3.09 -15.82 3.32
CA GLY A 47 -3.34 -16.85 4.30
C GLY A 47 -2.15 -17.13 5.22
N ARG A 48 -1.21 -16.19 5.40
CA ARG A 48 -0.07 -16.35 6.32
C ARG A 48 -0.27 -15.67 7.66
N ALA A 49 0.24 -16.31 8.71
CA ALA A 49 0.22 -15.82 10.10
C ALA A 49 1.63 -15.87 10.73
N PRO A 50 2.07 -14.87 11.51
CA PRO A 50 1.40 -13.59 11.67
C PRO A 50 1.32 -12.83 10.33
N GLY A 51 0.25 -12.08 10.13
CA GLY A 51 -0.06 -11.31 8.92
C GLY A 51 0.09 -9.81 9.14
N LEU A 52 -0.09 -9.02 8.07
CA LEU A 52 0.11 -7.56 8.08
C LEU A 52 1.49 -7.18 8.65
N PRO A 53 2.60 -7.55 7.98
CA PRO A 53 3.94 -7.20 8.44
C PRO A 53 4.10 -5.68 8.50
N LEU A 54 4.81 -5.21 9.51
CA LEU A 54 5.02 -3.78 9.78
C LEU A 54 6.49 -3.46 9.62
N LEU A 55 6.81 -2.59 8.67
CA LEU A 55 8.15 -2.10 8.43
C LEU A 55 8.27 -0.66 8.87
N HIS A 56 9.44 -0.30 9.39
CA HIS A 56 9.79 1.06 9.81
C HIS A 56 11.00 1.55 9.02
N SER A 57 10.98 2.84 8.67
CA SER A 57 12.09 3.55 8.05
C SER A 57 12.12 5.00 8.53
N ARG A 58 13.28 5.65 8.41
CA ARG A 58 13.44 7.11 8.57
C ARG A 58 13.79 7.83 7.28
N ASP A 59 14.04 7.09 6.19
CA ASP A 59 14.52 7.65 4.92
C ASP A 59 13.88 7.01 3.67
N LEU A 60 12.87 6.16 3.84
CA LEU A 60 12.16 5.39 2.80
C LEU A 60 13.02 4.38 2.02
N VAL A 61 14.31 4.27 2.32
CA VAL A 61 15.27 3.41 1.64
C VAL A 61 15.68 2.24 2.54
N ASN A 62 15.97 2.54 3.79
CA ASN A 62 16.43 1.60 4.79
C ASN A 62 15.25 1.16 5.66
N TRP A 63 14.86 -0.10 5.55
CA TRP A 63 13.66 -0.64 6.17
C TRP A 63 13.98 -1.75 7.18
N THR A 64 13.27 -1.75 8.30
CA THR A 64 13.37 -2.78 9.34
C THR A 64 11.99 -3.38 9.59
N LEU A 65 11.87 -4.71 9.61
CA LEU A 65 10.66 -5.40 10.06
C LEU A 65 10.53 -5.26 11.59
N VAL A 66 9.55 -4.47 12.04
CA VAL A 66 9.36 -4.17 13.46
C VAL A 66 8.31 -5.05 14.13
N GLY A 67 7.41 -5.66 13.36
CA GLY A 67 6.37 -6.52 13.92
C GLY A 67 5.33 -6.90 12.88
N HIS A 68 4.19 -7.38 13.36
CA HIS A 68 3.03 -7.76 12.57
C HIS A 68 1.77 -7.27 13.29
N ALA A 69 0.77 -6.79 12.55
CA ALA A 69 -0.47 -6.29 13.15
C ALA A 69 -1.51 -7.38 13.41
N LEU A 70 -1.36 -8.56 12.80
CA LEU A 70 -2.32 -9.65 12.88
C LEU A 70 -1.65 -10.95 13.29
N GLU A 71 -1.71 -11.30 14.58
CA GLU A 71 -1.08 -12.54 15.06
C GLU A 71 -1.70 -13.81 14.46
N ARG A 72 -3.02 -13.81 14.28
CA ARG A 72 -3.80 -14.93 13.75
C ARG A 72 -4.84 -14.43 12.74
N LEU A 73 -5.02 -15.19 11.67
CA LEU A 73 -6.07 -14.94 10.67
C LEU A 73 -7.45 -15.29 11.23
N THR A 74 -8.48 -14.58 10.78
CA THR A 74 -9.86 -14.77 11.23
C THR A 74 -10.78 -15.10 10.06
N PRO A 75 -11.82 -15.94 10.26
CA PRO A 75 -12.11 -16.74 11.45
C PRO A 75 -11.09 -17.87 11.59
N GLU A 76 -10.65 -18.18 12.81
CA GLU A 76 -9.55 -19.14 12.98
C GLU A 76 -9.82 -20.52 12.37
N ALA A 77 -11.07 -20.98 12.42
CA ALA A 77 -11.50 -22.25 11.86
C ALA A 77 -11.24 -22.37 10.34
N ASP A 78 -11.21 -21.23 9.64
CA ASP A 78 -10.99 -21.17 8.21
C ASP A 78 -9.51 -21.26 7.83
N PHE A 79 -8.60 -21.07 8.79
CA PHE A 79 -7.15 -20.99 8.59
C PHE A 79 -6.37 -22.03 9.39
N THR A 80 -7.01 -23.13 9.80
CA THR A 80 -6.33 -24.28 10.43
C THR A 80 -5.48 -25.11 9.45
N VAL A 81 -5.63 -24.86 8.14
CA VAL A 81 -4.86 -25.48 7.07
C VAL A 81 -4.42 -24.43 6.06
N PRO A 82 -3.33 -24.65 5.30
CA PRO A 82 -2.90 -23.70 4.30
C PRO A 82 -3.93 -23.41 3.22
N ARG A 83 -4.14 -22.12 2.95
CA ARG A 83 -5.06 -21.64 1.90
C ARG A 83 -4.38 -20.58 1.03
N GLN A 84 -4.43 -20.80 -0.27
CA GLN A 84 -3.88 -19.89 -1.27
C GLN A 84 -4.89 -18.77 -1.60
N ASP A 85 -4.38 -17.59 -1.97
CA ASP A 85 -5.17 -16.46 -2.49
C ASP A 85 -6.40 -16.04 -1.65
N CYS A 86 -6.30 -16.10 -0.32
CA CYS A 86 -7.36 -15.70 0.62
C CYS A 86 -6.78 -14.91 1.81
N GLY A 87 -7.61 -14.49 2.76
CA GLY A 87 -7.16 -13.75 3.94
C GLY A 87 -6.82 -12.30 3.60
N VAL A 88 -5.62 -11.86 3.98
CA VAL A 88 -5.23 -10.45 3.89
C VAL A 88 -4.71 -10.08 2.49
N TRP A 89 -5.57 -9.54 1.62
CA TRP A 89 -5.15 -8.87 0.38
C TRP A 89 -4.75 -7.41 0.64
N ALA A 90 -4.57 -6.59 -0.41
CA ALA A 90 -3.93 -5.28 -0.34
C ALA A 90 -4.42 -4.42 0.83
N PRO A 91 -3.56 -4.17 1.84
CA PRO A 91 -3.94 -3.36 2.99
C PRO A 91 -3.77 -1.87 2.72
N ALA A 92 -4.51 -1.04 3.44
CA ALA A 92 -4.26 0.38 3.57
C ALA A 92 -3.94 0.73 5.02
N LEU A 93 -2.79 1.37 5.25
CA LEU A 93 -2.33 1.84 6.55
C LEU A 93 -2.61 3.34 6.67
N ARG A 94 -3.24 3.78 7.76
CA ARG A 94 -3.49 5.20 8.04
C ARG A 94 -3.18 5.52 9.48
N HIS A 95 -2.84 6.78 9.74
CA HIS A 95 -2.75 7.32 11.10
C HIS A 95 -3.78 8.43 11.24
N HIS A 96 -4.73 8.25 12.16
CA HIS A 96 -5.82 9.20 12.38
C HIS A 96 -6.23 9.17 13.86
N ALA A 97 -6.49 10.35 14.42
CA ALA A 97 -6.87 10.53 15.83
C ALA A 97 -5.91 9.85 16.82
N GLY A 98 -4.59 9.93 16.56
CA GLY A 98 -3.55 9.35 17.41
C GLY A 98 -3.50 7.82 17.41
N ARG A 99 -4.06 7.18 16.39
CA ARG A 99 -4.10 5.72 16.23
C ARG A 99 -3.63 5.31 14.85
N PHE A 100 -3.03 4.13 14.77
CA PHE A 100 -2.76 3.43 13.52
C PHE A 100 -3.96 2.58 13.15
N TRP A 101 -4.33 2.59 11.88
CA TRP A 101 -5.46 1.86 11.32
C TRP A 101 -4.97 1.07 10.12
N ILE A 102 -5.35 -0.20 10.03
CA ILE A 102 -5.13 -1.01 8.83
C ILE A 102 -6.46 -1.58 8.37
N PHE A 103 -6.82 -1.28 7.12
CA PHE A 103 -8.00 -1.81 6.45
C PHE A 103 -7.54 -2.72 5.33
N TRP A 104 -8.27 -3.81 5.08
CA TRP A 104 -7.99 -4.67 3.93
C TRP A 104 -9.28 -5.32 3.44
N GLY A 105 -9.24 -5.81 2.20
CA GLY A 105 -10.26 -6.73 1.71
C GLY A 105 -9.81 -8.17 1.91
N ASP A 106 -10.66 -8.98 2.52
CA ASP A 106 -10.63 -10.43 2.36
C ASP A 106 -11.60 -10.77 1.23
N PRO A 107 -11.14 -11.37 0.12
CA PRO A 107 -11.99 -11.61 -1.05
C PRO A 107 -13.15 -12.56 -0.77
N ASP A 108 -13.11 -13.36 0.29
CA ASP A 108 -14.14 -14.31 0.65
C ASP A 108 -15.09 -13.78 1.76
N GLN A 109 -14.61 -12.90 2.62
CA GLN A 109 -15.40 -12.37 3.75
C GLN A 109 -15.90 -10.93 3.57
N GLY A 110 -15.07 -10.05 3.01
CA GLY A 110 -15.36 -8.63 2.84
C GLY A 110 -14.28 -7.71 3.39
N VAL A 111 -14.65 -6.49 3.78
CA VAL A 111 -13.70 -5.49 4.30
C VAL A 111 -13.54 -5.65 5.80
N LEU A 112 -12.30 -5.78 6.26
CA LEU A 112 -11.94 -5.82 7.68
C LEU A 112 -11.03 -4.64 8.05
N GLN A 113 -11.01 -4.31 9.35
CA GLN A 113 -10.02 -3.39 9.91
C GLN A 113 -9.49 -3.82 11.27
N VAL A 114 -8.26 -3.41 11.57
CA VAL A 114 -7.65 -3.39 12.90
C VAL A 114 -7.06 -2.02 13.19
N ASN A 115 -6.93 -1.67 14.47
CA ASN A 115 -6.26 -0.44 14.88
C ASN A 115 -5.50 -0.59 16.19
N ALA A 116 -4.56 0.33 16.44
CA ALA A 116 -3.69 0.32 17.61
C ALA A 116 -3.34 1.76 18.05
N PRO A 117 -3.03 1.98 19.34
CA PRO A 117 -2.50 3.28 19.81
C PRO A 117 -1.06 3.55 19.34
N GLY A 118 -0.33 2.52 18.90
CA GLY A 118 1.02 2.61 18.35
C GLY A 118 1.28 1.50 17.35
N ILE A 119 2.30 1.65 16.50
CA ILE A 119 2.61 0.67 15.46
C ILE A 119 2.97 -0.71 16.04
N GLU A 120 3.58 -0.76 17.23
CA GLU A 120 3.92 -2.00 17.93
C GLU A 120 2.71 -2.64 18.63
N GLY A 121 1.53 -2.02 18.56
CA GLY A 121 0.30 -2.50 19.17
C GLY A 121 0.03 -1.92 20.57
N PRO A 122 -0.80 -2.59 21.39
CA PRO A 122 -1.56 -3.78 21.02
C PRO A 122 -2.58 -3.47 19.91
N TRP A 123 -2.65 -4.34 18.91
CA TRP A 123 -3.63 -4.27 17.82
C TRP A 123 -4.96 -4.88 18.27
N THR A 124 -6.08 -4.29 17.84
CA THR A 124 -7.41 -4.86 18.08
C THR A 124 -7.59 -6.16 17.30
N VAL A 125 -8.51 -7.01 17.76
CA VAL A 125 -9.01 -8.11 16.92
C VAL A 125 -9.65 -7.56 15.64
N PRO A 126 -9.62 -8.29 14.51
CA PRO A 126 -10.24 -7.84 13.27
C PRO A 126 -11.73 -7.56 13.41
N HIS A 127 -12.14 -6.41 12.91
CA HIS A 127 -13.54 -6.00 12.81
C HIS A 127 -14.00 -6.10 11.36
N LEU A 128 -14.97 -6.99 11.09
CA LEU A 128 -15.60 -7.08 9.77
C LEU A 128 -16.50 -5.86 9.55
N LEU A 129 -16.00 -4.88 8.81
CA LEU A 129 -16.66 -3.61 8.52
C LEU A 129 -17.80 -3.78 7.50
N LYS A 130 -17.54 -4.54 6.43
CA LYS A 130 -18.53 -4.80 5.38
C LYS A 130 -18.43 -6.25 4.92
N PRO A 131 -19.43 -7.10 5.20
CA PRO A 131 -19.46 -8.45 4.66
C PRO A 131 -19.72 -8.41 3.15
N GLY A 132 -19.11 -9.33 2.41
CA GLY A 132 -19.37 -9.51 1.00
C GLY A 132 -18.22 -10.22 0.28
N ARG A 133 -18.54 -10.94 -0.79
CA ARG A 133 -17.52 -11.61 -1.60
C ARG A 133 -16.96 -10.65 -2.65
N GLY A 134 -15.64 -10.72 -2.82
CA GLY A 134 -14.87 -10.01 -3.85
C GLY A 134 -14.64 -8.53 -3.56
N LEU A 135 -14.85 -8.06 -2.33
CA LEU A 135 -14.46 -6.71 -1.92
C LEU A 135 -12.95 -6.73 -1.61
N ILE A 136 -12.17 -5.98 -2.38
CA ILE A 136 -10.71 -5.97 -2.28
C ILE A 136 -10.16 -4.56 -2.10
N ASP A 137 -8.92 -4.48 -1.64
CA ASP A 137 -8.12 -3.25 -1.70
C ASP A 137 -8.79 -2.05 -1.02
N ALA A 138 -9.37 -2.28 0.15
CA ALA A 138 -10.10 -1.27 0.90
C ALA A 138 -9.15 -0.20 1.46
N CYS A 139 -9.47 1.07 1.23
CA CYS A 139 -8.68 2.21 1.67
C CYS A 139 -9.55 3.30 2.29
N PRO A 140 -9.35 3.64 3.58
CA PRO A 140 -10.09 4.70 4.25
C PRO A 140 -9.44 6.07 4.05
N LEU A 141 -10.24 7.11 4.20
CA LEU A 141 -9.82 8.50 4.34
C LEU A 141 -10.68 9.18 5.39
N TRP A 142 -10.04 9.85 6.35
CA TRP A 142 -10.69 10.83 7.21
C TRP A 142 -10.36 12.20 6.65
N ASP A 143 -11.38 12.93 6.20
CA ASP A 143 -11.21 14.28 5.68
C ASP A 143 -11.25 15.27 6.85
N GLU A 144 -10.08 15.67 7.32
CA GLU A 144 -9.93 16.58 8.47
C GLU A 144 -10.58 17.96 8.24
N GLU A 145 -10.73 18.39 6.98
CA GLU A 145 -11.36 19.67 6.66
C GLU A 145 -12.88 19.64 6.91
N THR A 146 -13.54 18.52 6.61
CA THR A 146 -15.00 18.39 6.70
C THR A 146 -15.46 17.62 7.94
N GLY A 147 -14.57 16.84 8.56
CA GLY A 147 -14.89 15.89 9.62
C GLY A 147 -15.62 14.64 9.12
N GLU A 148 -15.81 14.49 7.81
CA GLU A 148 -16.38 13.29 7.20
C GLU A 148 -15.31 12.22 7.03
N ALA A 149 -15.73 10.96 6.96
CA ALA A 149 -14.86 9.84 6.63
C ALA A 149 -15.44 9.04 5.47
N TYR A 150 -14.54 8.42 4.70
CA TYR A 150 -14.86 7.72 3.47
C TYR A 150 -14.06 6.43 3.37
N LEU A 151 -14.57 5.49 2.58
CA LEU A 151 -13.89 4.26 2.23
C LEU A 151 -14.02 4.04 0.72
N VAL A 152 -12.94 3.67 0.05
CA VAL A 152 -12.97 3.17 -1.33
C VAL A 152 -12.48 1.72 -1.37
N HIS A 153 -13.05 0.90 -2.25
CA HIS A 153 -12.58 -0.47 -2.48
C HIS A 153 -12.74 -0.86 -3.95
N GLY A 154 -11.97 -1.87 -4.37
CA GLY A 154 -12.07 -2.53 -5.68
C GLY A 154 -12.95 -3.78 -5.64
N TRP A 155 -13.00 -4.49 -6.78
CA TRP A 155 -13.75 -5.73 -6.95
C TRP A 155 -12.91 -6.84 -7.60
N ALA A 156 -12.92 -8.03 -6.99
CA ALA A 156 -12.28 -9.22 -7.53
C ALA A 156 -13.24 -10.02 -8.43
N ARG A 157 -12.93 -10.11 -9.73
CA ARG A 157 -13.72 -10.90 -10.69
C ARG A 157 -13.85 -12.35 -10.29
N SER A 158 -12.80 -12.91 -9.68
CA SER A 158 -12.74 -14.31 -9.25
C SER A 158 -13.77 -14.67 -8.18
N ARG A 159 -14.32 -13.69 -7.45
CA ARG A 159 -15.33 -13.91 -6.39
C ARG A 159 -16.67 -13.24 -6.68
N ALA A 160 -16.64 -11.99 -7.14
CA ALA A 160 -17.85 -11.19 -7.37
C ALA A 160 -18.32 -11.20 -8.83
N GLY A 161 -17.53 -11.75 -9.77
CA GLY A 161 -17.81 -11.66 -11.21
C GLY A 161 -17.59 -10.27 -11.82
N VAL A 162 -17.22 -9.27 -11.00
CA VAL A 162 -16.98 -7.87 -11.37
C VAL A 162 -15.53 -7.50 -11.08
N LYS A 163 -14.91 -6.67 -11.93
CA LYS A 163 -13.62 -6.00 -11.72
C LYS A 163 -13.64 -4.64 -12.41
N ASN A 164 -12.51 -3.93 -12.40
CA ASN A 164 -12.32 -2.68 -13.15
C ASN A 164 -13.22 -1.52 -12.69
N ARG A 165 -13.63 -1.54 -11.43
CA ARG A 165 -14.54 -0.55 -10.84
C ARG A 165 -14.13 -0.26 -9.41
N LEU A 166 -14.23 0.99 -9.02
CA LEU A 166 -13.99 1.44 -7.65
C LEU A 166 -15.31 1.90 -7.04
N THR A 167 -15.64 1.38 -5.86
CA THR A 167 -16.84 1.74 -5.10
C THR A 167 -16.46 2.53 -3.87
N GLY A 168 -17.05 3.71 -3.72
CA GLY A 168 -16.88 4.59 -2.57
C GLY A 168 -18.08 4.52 -1.64
N HIS A 169 -17.83 4.69 -0.34
CA HIS A 169 -18.82 4.71 0.74
C HIS A 169 -18.53 5.90 1.66
N ARG A 170 -19.57 6.46 2.29
CA ARG A 170 -19.38 7.21 3.54
C ARG A 170 -19.08 6.23 4.67
N MET A 171 -18.17 6.61 5.56
CA MET A 171 -17.75 5.85 6.72
C MET A 171 -18.01 6.68 7.98
N GLY A 172 -18.38 6.03 9.08
CA GLY A 172 -18.39 6.67 10.39
C GLY A 172 -16.97 7.14 10.76
N PRO A 173 -16.81 8.28 11.44
CA PRO A 173 -15.48 8.77 11.83
C PRO A 173 -14.76 7.82 12.80
N ASP A 174 -15.50 6.90 13.44
CA ASP A 174 -14.94 5.82 14.25
C ASP A 174 -14.24 4.73 13.41
N GLY A 175 -14.39 4.73 12.09
CA GLY A 175 -13.82 3.73 11.19
C GLY A 175 -14.46 2.34 11.30
N ARG A 176 -15.61 2.19 11.97
CA ARG A 176 -16.22 0.88 12.29
C ARG A 176 -17.55 0.63 11.60
N THR A 177 -18.10 1.62 10.90
CA THR A 177 -19.38 1.52 10.21
C THR A 177 -19.34 2.21 8.86
N LEU A 178 -20.04 1.65 7.88
CA LEU A 178 -20.37 2.33 6.63
C LEU A 178 -21.78 2.91 6.73
N LEU A 179 -21.96 4.11 6.19
CA LEU A 179 -23.18 4.91 6.35
C LEU A 179 -24.09 4.84 5.13
N ASP A 180 -23.69 4.09 4.10
CA ASP A 180 -24.45 3.87 2.87
C ASP A 180 -24.11 2.51 2.24
N GLU A 181 -24.81 2.18 1.15
CA GLU A 181 -24.60 0.94 0.38
C GLU A 181 -23.42 1.02 -0.60
N GLY A 182 -22.83 2.20 -0.74
CA GLY A 182 -21.78 2.51 -1.70
C GLY A 182 -22.28 2.90 -3.08
N ARG A 183 -21.42 3.60 -3.80
CA ARG A 183 -21.61 4.02 -5.20
C ARG A 183 -20.33 3.81 -5.98
N ILE A 184 -20.44 3.40 -7.25
CA ILE A 184 -19.30 3.40 -8.18
C ILE A 184 -18.81 4.85 -8.36
N VAL A 185 -17.59 5.12 -7.89
CA VAL A 185 -16.94 6.44 -8.01
C VAL A 185 -16.04 6.54 -9.23
N VAL A 186 -15.49 5.41 -9.67
CA VAL A 186 -14.76 5.26 -10.93
C VAL A 186 -15.22 3.97 -11.62
N ASP A 187 -15.77 4.11 -12.83
CA ASP A 187 -16.18 2.99 -13.68
C ASP A 187 -15.14 2.83 -14.80
N GLY A 188 -14.14 1.98 -14.56
CA GLY A 188 -13.04 1.77 -15.50
C GLY A 188 -13.49 1.18 -16.84
N ASP A 189 -14.66 0.50 -16.89
CA ASP A 189 -15.22 -0.03 -18.14
C ASP A 189 -15.63 1.10 -19.11
N ARG A 190 -15.81 2.32 -18.61
CA ARG A 190 -16.15 3.51 -19.39
C ARG A 190 -14.94 4.33 -19.81
N LEU A 191 -13.75 3.98 -19.32
CA LEU A 191 -12.52 4.70 -19.61
C LEU A 191 -11.75 3.94 -20.71
N PRO A 192 -11.52 4.56 -21.89
CA PRO A 192 -10.83 3.89 -22.99
C PRO A 192 -9.47 3.33 -22.60
N GLY A 193 -9.25 2.04 -22.84
CA GLY A 193 -7.99 1.36 -22.54
C GLY A 193 -7.81 0.93 -21.08
N TRP A 194 -8.69 1.32 -20.15
CA TRP A 194 -8.59 0.90 -18.75
C TRP A 194 -9.22 -0.47 -18.52
N PHE A 195 -8.45 -1.37 -17.92
CA PHE A 195 -8.91 -2.69 -17.51
C PHE A 195 -8.19 -3.12 -16.23
N THR A 196 -8.84 -3.93 -15.40
CA THR A 196 -8.26 -4.38 -14.12
C THR A 196 -7.85 -3.20 -13.21
N LEU A 197 -8.68 -2.14 -13.19
CA LEU A 197 -8.56 -1.08 -12.19
C LEU A 197 -8.84 -1.64 -10.79
N GLU A 198 -7.85 -1.53 -9.91
CA GLU A 198 -7.86 -2.05 -8.54
C GLU A 198 -6.90 -1.25 -7.64
N GLY A 199 -6.63 -1.70 -6.42
CA GLY A 199 -5.61 -1.12 -5.55
C GLY A 199 -5.77 0.36 -5.17
N PRO A 200 -6.99 0.91 -4.99
CA PRO A 200 -7.14 2.33 -4.75
C PRO A 200 -6.52 2.76 -3.42
N LYS A 201 -5.66 3.78 -3.46
CA LYS A 201 -5.26 4.54 -2.27
C LYS A 201 -5.88 5.93 -2.32
N LEU A 202 -6.64 6.25 -1.29
CA LEU A 202 -7.40 7.49 -1.17
C LEU A 202 -6.60 8.53 -0.37
N TYR A 203 -6.59 9.77 -0.86
CA TYR A 203 -5.90 10.91 -0.26
C TYR A 203 -6.72 12.20 -0.40
N ARG A 204 -6.42 13.16 0.48
CA ARG A 204 -6.89 14.55 0.41
C ARG A 204 -5.68 15.46 0.20
N HIS A 205 -5.71 16.27 -0.87
CA HIS A 205 -4.61 17.21 -1.16
C HIS A 205 -5.09 18.39 -2.01
N ASP A 206 -4.71 19.61 -1.62
CA ASP A 206 -4.96 20.87 -2.34
C ASP A 206 -6.40 21.07 -2.82
N GLY A 207 -7.37 20.79 -1.94
CA GLY A 207 -8.79 20.92 -2.28
C GLY A 207 -9.35 19.82 -3.21
N TRP A 208 -8.60 18.73 -3.44
CA TRP A 208 -9.04 17.56 -4.19
C TRP A 208 -9.06 16.28 -3.35
N PHE A 209 -9.98 15.39 -3.72
CA PHE A 209 -9.89 13.96 -3.44
C PHE A 209 -9.05 13.31 -4.53
N TRP A 210 -8.09 12.50 -4.12
CA TRP A 210 -7.21 11.74 -5.00
C TRP A 210 -7.38 10.26 -4.76
N ILE A 211 -7.54 9.49 -5.83
CA ILE A 211 -7.39 8.05 -5.81
C ILE A 211 -6.18 7.70 -6.69
N LEU A 212 -5.15 7.10 -6.10
CA LEU A 212 -4.07 6.49 -6.87
C LEU A 212 -4.38 5.00 -6.94
N ALA A 213 -4.63 4.50 -8.14
CA ALA A 213 -5.04 3.13 -8.39
C ALA A 213 -4.38 2.60 -9.67
N PRO A 214 -3.67 1.46 -9.65
CA PRO A 214 -3.15 0.88 -10.87
C PRO A 214 -4.25 0.25 -11.73
N ALA A 215 -3.92 0.06 -13.01
CA ALA A 215 -4.71 -0.70 -13.97
C ALA A 215 -3.77 -1.44 -14.94
N GLY A 216 -4.31 -2.29 -15.80
CA GLY A 216 -3.54 -2.97 -16.84
C GLY A 216 -2.92 -4.31 -16.43
N SER A 217 -3.32 -4.84 -15.26
CA SER A 217 -2.80 -6.05 -14.60
C SER A 217 -1.47 -5.88 -13.85
N VAL A 218 -1.22 -6.82 -12.93
CA VAL A 218 -0.04 -6.88 -12.07
C VAL A 218 1.29 -6.93 -12.83
N GLU A 219 1.35 -7.57 -14.01
CA GLU A 219 2.62 -7.78 -14.72
C GLU A 219 2.96 -6.67 -15.71
N THR A 220 1.97 -6.11 -16.40
CA THR A 220 2.19 -5.18 -17.52
C THR A 220 1.42 -3.87 -17.37
N GLY A 221 0.85 -3.62 -16.19
CA GLY A 221 0.01 -2.47 -15.93
C GLY A 221 0.75 -1.15 -15.77
N TRP A 222 0.01 -0.17 -15.28
CA TRP A 222 0.45 1.18 -15.02
C TRP A 222 -0.22 1.71 -13.75
N GLN A 223 0.33 2.79 -13.19
CA GLN A 223 -0.27 3.53 -12.10
C GLN A 223 -1.16 4.64 -12.64
N GLY A 224 -2.43 4.62 -12.26
CA GLY A 224 -3.37 5.71 -12.46
C GLY A 224 -3.41 6.68 -11.29
N ALA A 225 -3.76 7.93 -11.58
CA ALA A 225 -4.25 8.91 -10.62
C ALA A 225 -5.60 9.43 -11.08
N PHE A 226 -6.51 9.58 -10.12
CA PHE A 226 -7.85 10.09 -10.33
C PHE A 226 -8.08 11.25 -9.35
N ARG A 227 -8.66 12.36 -9.81
CA ARG A 227 -9.00 13.48 -8.92
C ARG A 227 -10.43 13.97 -9.07
N ALA A 228 -11.03 14.39 -7.97
CA ALA A 228 -12.34 15.02 -7.94
C ALA A 228 -12.44 16.10 -6.85
N ARG A 229 -13.32 17.09 -7.03
CA ARG A 229 -13.62 18.09 -5.98
C ARG A 229 -14.55 17.55 -4.88
N SER A 230 -15.25 16.45 -5.15
CA SER A 230 -16.12 15.75 -4.22
C SER A 230 -15.76 14.28 -4.21
N PHE A 231 -15.88 13.62 -3.04
CA PHE A 231 -15.53 12.21 -2.89
C PHE A 231 -16.27 11.30 -3.89
N PHE A 232 -17.54 11.61 -4.22
CA PHE A 232 -18.34 10.82 -5.16
C PHE A 232 -18.16 11.23 -6.64
N GLY A 233 -17.13 12.04 -6.93
CA GLY A 233 -16.78 12.43 -8.28
C GLY A 233 -17.60 13.61 -8.83
N PRO A 234 -17.59 13.81 -10.17
CA PRO A 234 -16.88 12.97 -11.14
C PRO A 234 -15.37 13.05 -10.99
N TYR A 235 -14.68 11.92 -11.24
CA TYR A 235 -13.21 11.86 -11.24
C TYR A 235 -12.67 12.06 -12.65
N GLU A 236 -11.65 12.91 -12.77
CA GLU A 236 -10.76 12.97 -13.92
C GLU A 236 -9.60 12.00 -13.72
N GLU A 237 -9.12 11.34 -14.77
CA GLU A 237 -8.07 10.33 -14.72
C GLU A 237 -6.80 10.73 -15.49
N ARG A 238 -5.66 10.16 -15.08
CA ARG A 238 -4.39 10.24 -15.79
C ARG A 238 -3.52 9.02 -15.47
N VAL A 239 -2.79 8.51 -16.45
CA VAL A 239 -1.67 7.58 -16.23
C VAL A 239 -0.46 8.38 -15.75
N VAL A 240 0.10 8.02 -14.60
CA VAL A 240 1.14 8.81 -13.92
C VAL A 240 2.44 8.06 -13.69
N LEU A 241 2.45 6.74 -13.91
CA LEU A 241 3.65 5.90 -13.96
C LEU A 241 3.37 4.69 -14.84
N GLU A 242 4.24 4.39 -15.79
CA GLU A 242 4.20 3.18 -16.61
C GLU A 242 5.63 2.71 -16.88
N GLN A 243 5.81 1.49 -17.39
CA GLN A 243 7.15 0.94 -17.63
C GLN A 243 8.04 1.87 -18.48
N GLY A 244 7.46 2.51 -19.50
CA GLY A 244 8.18 3.40 -20.41
C GLY A 244 9.38 2.72 -21.07
N ARG A 245 10.57 3.29 -20.87
CA ARG A 245 11.85 2.78 -21.43
C ARG A 245 12.66 1.92 -20.44
N THR A 246 12.04 1.53 -19.32
CA THR A 246 12.73 0.89 -18.19
C THR A 246 12.47 -0.61 -18.18
N ASP A 247 13.25 -1.35 -17.39
CA ASP A 247 13.03 -2.78 -17.13
C ASP A 247 12.06 -3.04 -15.95
N VAL A 248 11.43 -1.98 -15.41
CA VAL A 248 10.45 -2.08 -14.34
C VAL A 248 9.05 -2.25 -14.95
N ASN A 249 8.71 -3.50 -15.27
CA ASN A 249 7.39 -3.85 -15.81
C ASN A 249 6.30 -3.65 -14.75
N GLY A 250 5.11 -3.23 -15.20
CA GLY A 250 3.92 -3.18 -14.36
C GLY A 250 4.11 -2.47 -13.02
N PRO A 251 4.48 -1.18 -12.97
CA PRO A 251 4.49 -0.43 -11.72
C PRO A 251 3.07 -0.42 -11.14
N HIS A 252 2.86 -1.20 -10.09
CA HIS A 252 1.54 -1.54 -9.59
C HIS A 252 1.47 -1.24 -8.09
N GLN A 253 0.28 -0.86 -7.62
CA GLN A 253 -0.16 -0.79 -6.22
C GLN A 253 0.87 -0.26 -5.22
N GLY A 254 0.56 0.90 -4.65
CA GLY A 254 1.55 1.65 -3.91
C GLY A 254 0.98 2.78 -3.07
N GLY A 255 1.84 3.40 -2.26
CA GLY A 255 1.48 4.51 -1.36
C GLY A 255 2.28 5.78 -1.67
N TRP A 256 1.60 6.92 -1.65
CA TRP A 256 2.21 8.25 -1.69
C TRP A 256 2.51 8.72 -0.27
N VAL A 257 3.71 9.28 -0.08
CA VAL A 257 4.11 9.90 1.18
C VAL A 257 4.86 11.21 0.92
N ARG A 258 4.68 12.16 1.84
CA ARG A 258 5.39 13.45 1.82
C ARG A 258 6.36 13.54 2.99
N THR A 259 7.62 13.89 2.74
CA THR A 259 8.65 14.06 3.77
C THR A 259 8.39 15.31 4.63
N PRO A 260 8.99 15.43 5.83
CA PRO A 260 8.92 16.65 6.62
C PRO A 260 9.45 17.89 5.88
N GLN A 261 10.38 17.69 4.95
CA GLN A 261 10.98 18.72 4.10
C GLN A 261 10.10 19.07 2.89
N GLY A 262 8.96 18.41 2.72
CA GLY A 262 7.98 18.71 1.69
C GLY A 262 8.23 18.03 0.35
N GLU A 263 9.09 17.00 0.30
CA GLU A 263 9.28 16.19 -0.90
C GLU A 263 8.21 15.10 -0.98
N ASP A 264 7.67 14.87 -2.18
CA ASP A 264 6.71 13.81 -2.42
C ASP A 264 7.41 12.58 -3.01
N TRP A 265 7.01 11.39 -2.54
CA TRP A 265 7.57 10.11 -2.95
C TRP A 265 6.47 9.06 -3.09
N PHE A 266 6.65 8.11 -3.99
CA PHE A 266 5.69 7.03 -4.21
C PHE A 266 6.39 5.68 -4.13
N LEU A 267 5.92 4.79 -3.25
CA LEU A 267 6.33 3.39 -3.27
C LEU A 267 5.34 2.57 -4.06
N HIS A 268 5.80 1.62 -4.86
CA HIS A 268 4.96 0.67 -5.59
C HIS A 268 5.70 -0.66 -5.72
N PHE A 269 4.98 -1.75 -6.01
CA PHE A 269 5.66 -3.01 -6.29
C PHE A 269 5.90 -3.23 -7.79
N GLN A 270 6.81 -4.17 -8.09
CA GLN A 270 7.02 -4.82 -9.39
C GLN A 270 6.91 -6.34 -9.20
N SER A 271 6.13 -7.03 -10.03
CA SER A 271 6.12 -8.50 -10.07
C SER A 271 7.36 -9.04 -10.79
N ARG A 272 8.16 -9.87 -10.11
CA ARG A 272 9.40 -10.48 -10.63
C ARG A 272 9.38 -12.01 -10.59
N GLY A 273 8.21 -12.60 -10.84
CA GLY A 273 8.02 -14.05 -10.89
C GLY A 273 8.42 -14.73 -9.58
N ALA A 274 9.40 -15.62 -9.60
CA ALA A 274 9.84 -16.38 -8.42
C ALA A 274 10.41 -15.51 -7.27
N TYR A 275 10.84 -14.28 -7.55
CA TYR A 275 11.25 -13.32 -6.52
C TYR A 275 10.05 -12.71 -5.75
N GLY A 276 8.83 -12.91 -6.25
CA GLY A 276 7.63 -12.27 -5.72
C GLY A 276 7.50 -10.80 -6.17
N ARG A 277 6.85 -9.98 -5.34
CA ARG A 277 6.59 -8.57 -5.59
C ARG A 277 7.56 -7.69 -4.82
N VAL A 278 8.57 -7.16 -5.50
CA VAL A 278 9.61 -6.28 -4.92
C VAL A 278 9.15 -4.83 -4.89
N VAL A 279 9.61 -4.02 -3.95
CA VAL A 279 9.13 -2.63 -3.77
C VAL A 279 10.14 -1.62 -4.29
N HIS A 280 9.66 -0.72 -5.13
CA HIS A 280 10.38 0.41 -5.70
C HIS A 280 9.95 1.71 -5.03
N LEU A 281 10.88 2.65 -4.91
CA LEU A 281 10.66 4.02 -4.48
C LEU A 281 10.87 4.95 -5.68
N GLN A 282 9.89 5.80 -5.97
CA GLN A 282 9.93 6.78 -7.06
C GLN A 282 9.87 8.20 -6.51
N PRO A 283 10.69 9.14 -7.03
CA PRO A 283 10.46 10.55 -6.78
C PRO A 283 9.09 10.94 -7.33
N MET A 284 8.41 11.86 -6.67
CA MET A 284 7.14 12.41 -7.13
C MET A 284 7.19 13.93 -7.09
N ARG A 285 6.63 14.57 -8.11
CA ARG A 285 6.45 16.01 -8.16
C ARG A 285 5.06 16.38 -8.63
N TRP A 286 4.57 17.51 -8.16
CA TRP A 286 3.32 18.09 -8.65
C TRP A 286 3.60 18.99 -9.86
N THR A 287 2.83 18.79 -10.91
CA THR A 287 2.79 19.67 -12.09
C THR A 287 1.37 20.22 -12.27
N THR A 288 1.18 21.18 -13.16
CA THR A 288 -0.15 21.71 -13.47
C THR A 288 -0.53 21.39 -14.91
N ASP A 289 -1.79 21.05 -15.15
CA ASP A 289 -2.35 21.04 -16.50
C ASP A 289 -2.53 22.46 -17.07
N GLU A 290 -3.02 22.56 -18.30
CA GLU A 290 -3.28 23.82 -19.00
C GLU A 290 -4.27 24.74 -18.27
N GLN A 291 -5.12 24.18 -17.40
CA GLN A 291 -6.07 24.91 -16.57
C GLN A 291 -5.50 25.25 -15.18
N GLY A 292 -4.21 25.02 -14.95
CA GLY A 292 -3.52 25.31 -13.69
C GLY A 292 -3.84 24.32 -12.56
N ARG A 293 -4.38 23.14 -12.87
CA ARG A 293 -4.83 22.17 -11.85
C ARG A 293 -3.77 21.09 -11.61
N PRO A 294 -3.51 20.68 -10.35
CA PRO A 294 -2.36 19.85 -10.00
C PRO A 294 -2.48 18.40 -10.47
N TRP A 295 -1.38 17.80 -10.95
CA TRP A 295 -1.25 16.38 -11.27
C TRP A 295 0.09 15.84 -10.78
N PRO A 296 0.13 14.64 -10.18
CA PRO A 296 1.39 14.01 -9.81
C PRO A 296 2.10 13.49 -11.07
N VAL A 297 3.41 13.62 -11.07
CA VAL A 297 4.32 13.00 -12.03
C VAL A 297 5.29 12.15 -11.21
N LEU A 298 5.28 10.84 -11.47
CA LEU A 298 6.07 9.86 -10.73
C LEU A 298 7.32 9.46 -11.54
N GLY A 299 8.40 9.14 -10.84
CA GLY A 299 9.65 8.71 -11.47
C GLY A 299 10.28 9.81 -12.32
N ASP A 300 10.94 9.41 -13.40
CA ASP A 300 11.47 10.30 -14.43
C ASP A 300 10.39 10.50 -15.52
N ASP A 301 9.58 11.54 -15.35
CA ASP A 301 8.49 11.93 -16.25
C ASP A 301 7.51 10.79 -16.59
N GLY A 302 7.13 9.99 -15.59
CA GLY A 302 6.19 8.88 -15.72
C GLY A 302 6.85 7.52 -15.93
N ALA A 303 8.18 7.42 -15.90
CA ALA A 303 8.92 6.15 -15.97
C ALA A 303 9.69 5.85 -14.66
N PRO A 304 9.71 4.60 -14.18
CA PRO A 304 10.47 4.20 -12.99
C PRO A 304 11.97 4.51 -13.03
N VAL A 305 12.53 5.06 -11.96
CA VAL A 305 13.98 5.24 -11.82
C VAL A 305 14.64 3.98 -11.25
N ALA A 306 15.82 3.62 -11.78
CA ALA A 306 16.63 2.54 -11.22
C ALA A 306 17.51 3.02 -10.05
N VAL A 307 18.02 4.24 -10.15
CA VAL A 307 18.88 4.91 -9.15
C VAL A 307 18.45 6.36 -9.04
N HIS A 308 18.42 6.90 -7.82
CA HIS A 308 18.11 8.31 -7.60
C HIS A 308 18.73 8.80 -6.27
N ARG A 309 18.80 10.12 -6.06
CA ARG A 309 19.17 10.67 -4.74
C ARG A 309 18.20 10.19 -3.67
N LYS A 310 18.68 9.99 -2.44
CA LYS A 310 17.81 9.68 -1.30
C LYS A 310 16.83 10.84 -1.01
N PRO A 311 15.66 10.54 -0.41
CA PRO A 311 14.81 11.56 0.18
C PRO A 311 15.59 12.41 1.18
N GLN A 312 15.28 13.70 1.25
CA GLN A 312 15.72 14.53 2.35
C GLN A 312 15.00 14.04 3.60
N ALA A 313 15.73 13.37 4.48
CA ALA A 313 15.21 12.82 5.71
C ALA A 313 16.33 12.72 6.76
N PRO A 314 16.01 12.58 8.06
CA PRO A 314 17.01 12.39 9.10
C PRO A 314 17.94 11.21 8.77
N PRO A 315 19.26 11.34 8.99
CA PRO A 315 20.18 10.25 8.73
C PRO A 315 19.85 9.06 9.64
N GLY A 316 19.89 7.86 9.07
CA GLY A 316 19.73 6.59 9.77
C GLY A 316 20.78 5.58 9.31
N PRO A 317 21.08 4.55 10.13
CA PRO A 317 21.98 3.49 9.72
C PRO A 317 21.35 2.66 8.58
N PRO A 318 22.16 2.12 7.65
CA PRO A 318 21.66 1.22 6.62
C PRO A 318 20.94 0.00 7.21
N ALA A 319 19.72 -0.27 6.76
CA ALA A 319 18.87 -1.33 7.29
C ALA A 319 18.12 -2.04 6.17
N ALA A 320 17.95 -3.34 6.34
CA ALA A 320 17.13 -4.19 5.48
C ALA A 320 16.48 -5.27 6.36
N PRO A 321 15.30 -5.80 5.98
CA PRO A 321 14.73 -6.96 6.64
C PRO A 321 15.72 -8.14 6.66
N ALA A 322 15.68 -8.94 7.74
CA ALA A 322 16.53 -10.11 7.88
C ALA A 322 16.23 -11.15 6.79
N THR A 323 17.28 -11.74 6.23
CA THR A 323 17.20 -12.80 5.20
C THR A 323 17.75 -14.14 5.69
N ASP A 324 18.21 -14.18 6.94
CA ASP A 324 18.78 -15.32 7.64
C ASP A 324 18.28 -15.34 9.09
N ASP A 325 18.48 -16.45 9.78
CA ASP A 325 18.19 -16.61 11.22
C ASP A 325 19.11 -17.66 11.82
N ASP A 326 19.88 -17.30 12.85
CA ASP A 326 20.70 -18.24 13.63
C ASP A 326 19.96 -18.80 14.85
N PHE A 327 18.66 -18.50 14.98
CA PHE A 327 17.75 -18.92 16.04
C PHE A 327 18.29 -18.61 17.45
N PRO A 328 18.64 -17.34 17.73
CA PRO A 328 19.26 -16.97 18.99
C PRO A 328 18.28 -17.24 20.13
N GLY A 329 18.73 -18.02 21.12
CA GLY A 329 17.88 -18.45 22.24
C GLY A 329 16.82 -19.51 21.88
N GLY A 330 16.92 -20.14 20.70
CA GLY A 330 16.02 -21.22 20.27
C GLY A 330 14.65 -20.76 19.75
N GLY A 331 14.45 -19.44 19.60
CA GLY A 331 13.26 -18.85 19.00
C GLY A 331 13.48 -18.49 17.52
N PHE A 332 12.38 -18.36 16.78
CA PHE A 332 12.39 -17.83 15.43
C PHE A 332 12.26 -16.30 15.44
N GLY A 333 12.95 -15.63 14.53
CA GLY A 333 12.85 -14.20 14.31
C GLY A 333 11.53 -13.77 13.65
N ARG A 334 11.34 -12.45 13.53
CA ARG A 334 10.10 -11.85 13.01
C ARG A 334 9.85 -12.14 11.53
N GLN A 335 10.88 -12.54 10.78
CA GLN A 335 10.86 -12.84 9.36
C GLN A 335 10.19 -14.18 9.01
N TRP A 336 9.78 -14.96 10.01
CA TRP A 336 9.12 -16.25 9.82
C TRP A 336 7.58 -16.14 9.88
N PRO A 337 6.90 -16.30 8.74
CA PRO A 337 5.45 -16.53 8.69
C PRO A 337 5.11 -18.00 8.41
N TRP A 338 3.94 -18.43 8.86
CA TRP A 338 3.38 -19.77 8.67
C TRP A 338 2.19 -19.72 7.72
N GLY A 339 1.99 -20.78 6.92
CA GLY A 339 0.90 -20.83 5.94
C GLY A 339 -0.50 -21.07 6.53
N ALA A 340 -0.60 -21.20 7.84
CA ALA A 340 -1.83 -21.44 8.60
C ALA A 340 -1.63 -20.91 10.03
N ASN A 341 -2.73 -20.80 10.77
CA ASN A 341 -2.76 -20.39 12.17
C ASN A 341 -2.18 -21.42 13.14
#